data_AF-A0A351KUU0-F1
#
_entry.id   AF-A0A351KUU0-F1
#
_cell.length_a   1.000
_cell.length_b   1.000
_cell.length_c   1.000
_cell.angle_alpha   90.00
_cell.angle_beta   90.00
_cell.angle_gamma   90.00
#
_symmetry.space_group_name_H-M   'P 1'
#
loop_
_entity.id
_entity.type
_entity.pdbx_description
1 polymer ?
#
loop_
_entity_poly.entity_id
_entity_poly.type
_entity_poly.pdbx_seq_one_letter_code
_entity_poly.pdbx_strand_id
1 'polypeptide(L)' 'PWSTAESLRKISARLFISYQDSRALYHHLIWAKSIKVDLVGTPIQMTAPLPTFEIIENTAKILLAAEGLS' A
#
# COMPACT_ATOMS: atom_id res chain seq x y z
N PRO A 1 2.14 -14.81 -10.63
CA PRO A 1 1.52 -13.56 -10.15
C PRO A 1 0.50 -13.83 -9.04
N TRP A 2 0.73 -13.31 -7.83
CA TRP A 2 -0.25 -13.40 -6.74
C TRP A 2 -1.38 -12.39 -6.95
N SER A 3 -2.59 -12.75 -6.55
CA SER A 3 -3.71 -11.80 -6.50
C SER A 3 -3.45 -10.70 -5.47
N THR A 4 -4.12 -9.56 -5.63
CA THR A 4 -4.07 -8.47 -4.65
C THR A 4 -4.49 -8.97 -3.26
N ALA A 5 -5.52 -9.81 -3.15
CA ALA A 5 -5.94 -10.41 -1.89
C ALA A 5 -4.87 -11.31 -1.24
N GLU A 6 -4.20 -12.17 -2.01
CA GLU A 6 -3.12 -13.02 -1.49
C GLU A 6 -1.90 -12.20 -1.07
N SER A 7 -1.59 -11.15 -1.83
CA SER A 7 -0.51 -10.23 -1.52
C SER A 7 -0.78 -9.50 -0.20
N LEU A 8 -2.01 -9.01 -0.01
CA LEU A 8 -2.45 -8.36 1.22
C LEU A 8 -2.51 -9.32 2.42
N ARG A 9 -2.84 -10.60 2.22
CA ARG A 9 -2.74 -11.62 3.29
C ARG A 9 -1.30 -11.91 3.69
N LYS A 10 -0.37 -11.96 2.74
CA LYS A 10 1.06 -12.12 3.07
C LYS A 10 1.61 -10.90 3.80
N ILE A 11 1.20 -9.70 3.39
CA ILE A 11 1.55 -8.45 4.08
C ILE A 11 0.97 -8.43 5.49
N SER A 12 -0.30 -8.82 5.67
CA SER A 12 -0.92 -8.86 6.99
C SER A 12 -0.20 -9.82 7.92
N ALA A 13 0.17 -11.01 7.42
CA ALA A 13 0.96 -11.99 8.17
C ALA A 13 2.36 -11.46 8.55
N ARG A 14 3.03 -10.72 7.66
CA ARG A 14 4.36 -10.13 7.93
C ARG A 14 4.32 -8.97 8.91
N LEU A 15 3.27 -8.15 8.83
CA LEU A 15 3.07 -7.00 9.72
C LEU A 15 2.36 -7.38 11.02
N PHE A 16 2.00 -8.66 11.20
CA PHE A 16 1.22 -9.16 12.34
C PHE A 16 -0.10 -8.40 12.56
N ILE A 17 -0.74 -7.98 11.47
CA ILE A 17 -2.04 -7.27 11.49
C ILE A 17 -3.14 -8.17 10.89
N SER A 18 -4.39 -7.79 11.13
CA SER A 18 -5.51 -8.49 10.49
C SER A 18 -5.53 -8.23 8.98
N TYR A 19 -6.13 -9.15 8.22
CA TYR A 19 -6.34 -8.95 6.78
C TYR A 19 -7.24 -7.73 6.49
N GLN A 20 -8.18 -7.43 7.39
CA GLN A 20 -9.04 -6.25 7.26
C GLN A 20 -8.21 -4.96 7.39
N ASP A 21 -7.28 -4.93 8.33
CA ASP A 21 -6.38 -3.79 8.52
C ASP A 21 -5.42 -3.63 7.35
N SER A 22 -4.85 -4.73 6.82
CA SER A 22 -3.96 -4.64 5.66
C SER A 22 -4.68 -4.12 4.42
N ARG A 23 -5.94 -4.54 4.22
CA ARG A 23 -6.81 -4.03 3.16
C ARG A 23 -7.15 -2.55 3.38
N ALA A 24 -7.48 -2.15 4.60
CA ALA A 24 -7.76 -0.76 4.94
C ALA A 24 -6.52 0.13 4.69
N LEU A 25 -5.33 -0.32 5.11
CA LEU A 25 -4.05 0.34 4.84
C LEU A 25 -3.78 0.47 3.35
N TYR A 26 -4.01 -0.59 2.57
CA TYR A 26 -3.84 -0.54 1.12
C TYR A 26 -4.72 0.55 0.47
N HIS A 27 -6.02 0.58 0.80
CA HIS A 27 -6.91 1.64 0.30
C HIS A 27 -6.49 3.03 0.82
N HIS A 28 -6.05 3.12 2.07
CA HIS A 28 -5.57 4.38 2.64
C HIS A 28 -4.33 4.91 1.92
N LEU A 29 -3.37 4.04 1.58
CA LEU A 29 -2.15 4.42 0.86
C LEU A 29 -2.45 4.91 -0.56
N ILE A 30 -3.43 4.30 -1.24
CA ILE A 30 -3.91 4.77 -2.55
C ILE A 30 -4.56 6.15 -2.40
N TRP A 31 -5.47 6.29 -1.43
CA TRP A 31 -6.19 7.55 -1.19
C TRP A 31 -5.26 8.69 -0.80
N ALA A 32 -4.28 8.41 0.07
CA ALA A 32 -3.28 9.36 0.51
C ALA A 32 -2.25 9.73 -0.58
N LYS A 33 -2.38 9.14 -1.79
CA LYS A 33 -1.41 9.28 -2.89
C LYS A 33 0.02 8.91 -2.50
N SER A 34 0.17 8.06 -1.48
CA SER A 34 1.47 7.49 -1.10
C SER A 34 1.89 6.39 -2.06
N ILE A 35 0.93 5.69 -2.66
CA ILE A 35 1.15 4.77 -3.77
C ILE A 35 0.33 5.22 -4.98
N LYS A 36 1.00 5.34 -6.12
CA LYS A 36 0.39 5.63 -7.41
C LYS A 36 0.13 4.31 -8.11
N VAL A 37 -1.15 4.00 -8.27
CA VAL A 37 -1.63 2.85 -9.02
C VAL A 37 -2.28 3.38 -10.28
N ASP A 38 -2.00 2.77 -11.43
CA ASP A 38 -2.73 3.10 -12.65
C ASP A 38 -4.15 2.51 -12.60
N LEU A 39 -5.09 3.36 -12.18
CA LEU A 39 -6.50 3.02 -12.05
C LEU A 39 -7.23 3.01 -13.40
N VAL A 40 -6.61 3.53 -14.48
CA VAL A 40 -7.20 3.58 -15.82
C VAL A 40 -7.06 2.23 -16.51
N GLY A 41 -5.90 1.58 -16.38
CA GLY A 41 -5.64 0.25 -16.94
C GLY A 41 -6.06 -0.92 -16.05
N THR A 42 -6.12 -0.73 -14.72
CA THR A 42 -6.42 -1.81 -13.77
C THR A 42 -7.40 -1.36 -12.67
N PRO A 43 -8.69 -1.73 -12.74
CA PRO A 43 -9.61 -1.48 -11.63
C PRO A 43 -9.10 -2.19 -10.37
N ILE A 44 -9.30 -1.58 -9.19
CA ILE A 44 -8.88 -2.14 -7.89
C ILE A 44 -9.72 -3.39 -7.60
N GLN A 45 -9.33 -4.51 -8.19
CA GLN A 45 -9.99 -5.80 -8.05
C GLN A 45 -9.12 -6.68 -7.17
N MET A 46 -9.70 -7.17 -6.06
CA MET A 46 -8.97 -8.02 -5.13
C MET A 46 -8.59 -9.38 -5.72
N THR A 47 -9.32 -9.81 -6.76
CA THR A 47 -9.09 -11.04 -7.52
C THR A 47 -8.08 -10.87 -8.66
N ALA A 48 -7.80 -9.63 -9.06
CA ALA A 48 -6.81 -9.34 -10.09
C ALA A 48 -5.39 -9.44 -9.51
N PRO A 49 -4.39 -9.73 -10.37
CA PRO A 49 -2.99 -9.65 -9.97
C PRO A 49 -2.67 -8.26 -9.42
N LEU A 50 -1.74 -8.19 -8.47
CA LEU A 50 -1.31 -6.93 -7.89
C LEU A 50 -0.87 -5.96 -9.00
N PRO A 51 -1.50 -4.79 -9.16
CA PRO A 51 -1.14 -3.85 -10.22
C PRO A 51 0.25 -3.27 -9.94
N THR A 52 0.96 -2.90 -11.00
CA THR A 52 2.21 -2.16 -10.86
C THR A 52 1.93 -0.85 -10.17
N PHE A 53 2.67 -0.55 -9.10
CA PHE A 53 2.52 0.67 -8.34
C PHE A 53 3.87 1.38 -8.21
N GLU A 54 3.84 2.70 -8.23
CA GLU A 54 4.97 3.56 -7.89
C GLU A 54 4.77 4.09 -6.48
N ILE A 55 5.79 4.03 -5.64
CA ILE A 55 5.75 4.64 -4.31
C ILE A 55 6.09 6.12 -4.51
N ILE A 56 5.14 7.00 -4.18
CA ILE A 56 5.42 8.44 -4.14
C ILE A 56 5.98 8.72 -2.75
N GLU A 57 7.30 8.76 -2.64
CA GLU A 57 7.95 9.19 -1.42
C GLU A 57 7.67 10.68 -1.21
N ASN A 58 6.78 10.99 -0.27
CA ASN A 58 6.62 12.36 0.17
C ASN A 58 7.80 12.72 1.08
N THR A 59 8.88 13.21 0.47
CA THR A 59 10.16 13.56 1.13
C THR A 59 9.96 14.42 2.39
N ALA A 60 8.90 15.22 2.45
CA ALA A 60 8.56 16.04 3.60
C ALA A 60 8.26 15.24 4.89
N LYS A 61 7.72 14.01 4.79
CA LYS A 61 7.44 13.16 5.97
C LYS A 61 8.67 12.38 6.45
N ILE A 62 9.62 12.10 5.57
CA ILE A 62 10.85 11.38 5.91
C ILE A 62 11.79 12.31 6.69
N LEU A 63 11.87 13.58 6.30
CA LEU A 63 12.66 14.59 7.01
C LEU A 63 12.13 14.83 8.45
N LEU A 64 10.81 14.95 8.62
CA LEU A 64 10.18 15.10 9.94
C LEU A 64 10.39 13.91 10.88
N ALA A 65 10.51 12.69 10.36
CA ALA A 65 10.84 11.51 11.16
C ALA A 65 12.34 11.43 11.51
N ALA A 66 13.21 11.97 10.65
CA ALA A 66 14.66 12.05 10.90
C ALA A 66 15.05 13.14 11.91
N GLU A 67 14.26 14.22 12.01
CA GLU A 67 14.51 15.33 12.96
C GLU A 67 13.96 15.09 14.38
N GLY A 68 13.27 13.96 14.63
CA GLY A 68 12.68 13.61 15.93
C GLY A 68 13.62 12.91 16.94
N LEU A 69 14.93 12.89 16.68
CA LEU A 69 15.97 12.46 17.62
C LEU A 69 16.84 13.67 18.01
N SER A 70 16.31 14.53 18.89
CA SER A 70 17.10 15.44 19.74
C SER A 70 16.33 15.77 21.01
#